data_AF-A0A662DW61-F1
#
_entry.id   AF-A0A662DW61-F1
#
_cell.length_a   1.000
_cell.length_b   1.000
_cell.length_c   1.000
_cell.angle_alpha   90.00
_cell.angle_beta   90.00
_cell.angle_gamma   90.00
#
_symmetry.space_group_name_H-M   'P 1'
#
loop_
_entity.id
_entity.type
_entity.pdbx_description
1 polymer ?
#
loop_
_entity_poly.entity_id
_entity_poly.type
_entity_poly.pdbx_seq_one_letter_code
_entity_poly.pdbx_strand_id
1 'polypeptide(L)'
;PFIGAFIRPVGGWIADKVGGAKVTQIVAIVMTASALGVAYYLREAYQSATPQDYFVPFFLLFLVLFAATGIGNGSTFRTIAIVFDKEQAGPVLGWTSAVAAYGAFVVPQEFGAQIKSGTPEVALMAFAAFYVVCIGINWWFYLGPKAEFKNP
;
A
#
# COMPACT_ATOMS: atom_id res chain seq x y z
N PRO A 1 5.26 -12.20 -3.32
CA PRO A 1 6.54 -11.95 -2.61
C PRO A 1 7.67 -11.44 -3.53
N PHE A 2 8.00 -12.17 -4.60
CA PHE A 2 9.13 -11.82 -5.48
C PHE A 2 8.95 -10.49 -6.22
N ILE A 3 7.78 -10.26 -6.84
CA ILE A 3 7.50 -9.03 -7.60
C ILE A 3 7.65 -7.77 -6.74
N GLY A 4 7.06 -7.77 -5.53
CA GLY A 4 7.19 -6.64 -4.60
C GLY A 4 8.64 -6.42 -4.12
N ALA A 5 9.42 -7.48 -3.91
CA ALA A 5 10.82 -7.36 -3.49
C ALA A 5 11.71 -6.78 -4.60
N PHE A 6 11.51 -7.20 -5.85
CA PHE A 6 12.26 -6.69 -7.01
C PHE A 6 11.90 -5.25 -7.37
N ILE A 7 10.69 -4.79 -7.04
CA ILE A 7 10.20 -3.45 -7.40
C ILE A 7 10.60 -2.39 -6.36
N ARG A 8 11.02 -2.77 -5.15
CA ARG A 8 11.44 -1.81 -4.10
C ARG A 8 12.51 -0.79 -4.55
N PRO A 9 13.60 -1.18 -5.24
CA PRO A 9 14.59 -0.21 -5.73
C PRO A 9 14.01 0.80 -6.73
N VAL A 10 13.02 0.37 -7.52
CA VAL A 10 12.33 1.25 -8.48
C VAL A 10 11.57 2.36 -7.76
N GLY A 11 10.92 2.05 -6.65
CA GLY A 11 10.25 3.07 -5.82
C GLY A 11 11.20 4.13 -5.29
N GLY A 12 12.36 3.71 -4.79
CA GLY A 12 13.43 4.63 -4.36
C GLY A 12 13.92 5.51 -5.52
N TRP A 13 14.25 4.92 -6.67
CA TRP A 13 14.72 5.68 -7.84
C TRP A 13 13.72 6.70 -8.37
N ILE A 14 12.42 6.38 -8.34
CA ILE A 14 11.38 7.33 -8.74
C ILE A 14 11.29 8.44 -7.67
N ALA A 15 11.24 8.08 -6.39
CA ALA A 15 11.19 9.04 -5.28
C ALA A 15 12.37 10.02 -5.29
N ASP A 16 13.56 9.57 -5.65
CA ASP A 16 14.76 10.40 -5.77
C ASP A 16 14.60 11.52 -6.81
N LYS A 17 13.77 11.32 -7.84
CA LYS A 17 13.56 12.28 -8.94
C LYS A 17 12.34 13.18 -8.75
N VAL A 18 11.26 12.66 -8.18
CA VAL A 18 9.96 13.37 -8.10
C VAL A 18 9.52 13.70 -6.67
N GLY A 19 10.28 13.29 -5.66
CA GLY A 19 10.00 13.42 -4.22
C GLY A 19 9.24 12.21 -3.66
N GLY A 20 9.65 11.74 -2.48
CA GLY A 20 9.09 10.54 -1.86
C GLY A 20 7.60 10.68 -1.54
N ALA A 21 7.18 11.83 -1.00
CA ALA A 21 5.79 12.05 -0.63
C ALA A 21 4.82 12.00 -1.83
N LYS A 22 5.21 12.55 -2.99
CA LYS A 22 4.38 12.48 -4.21
C LYS A 22 4.25 11.04 -4.72
N VAL A 23 5.33 10.27 -4.70
CA VAL A 23 5.29 8.85 -5.08
C VAL A 23 4.39 8.07 -4.12
N THR A 24 4.56 8.28 -2.81
CA THR A 24 3.72 7.67 -1.77
C THR A 24 2.25 7.98 -2.00
N GLN A 25 1.91 9.23 -2.36
CA GLN A 25 0.52 9.62 -2.65
C GLN A 25 -0.08 8.85 -3.83
N ILE A 26 0.63 8.80 -4.97
CA ILE A 26 0.16 8.13 -6.18
C ILE A 26 0.02 6.63 -5.91
N VAL A 27 1.02 6.03 -5.25
CA VAL A 27 1.01 4.61 -4.89
C VAL A 27 -0.17 4.29 -3.99
N ALA A 28 -0.44 5.10 -2.97
CA ALA A 28 -1.57 4.85 -2.08
C ALA A 28 -2.91 4.92 -2.82
N ILE A 29 -3.07 5.85 -3.77
CA ILE A 29 -4.27 5.92 -4.65
C ILE A 29 -4.40 4.66 -5.51
N VAL A 30 -3.31 4.21 -6.13
CA VAL A 30 -3.28 2.97 -6.92
C VAL A 30 -3.64 1.78 -6.05
N MET A 31 -3.07 1.69 -4.84
CA MET A 31 -3.37 0.61 -3.89
C MET A 31 -4.83 0.61 -3.45
N THR A 32 -5.44 1.77 -3.18
CA THR A 32 -6.88 1.89 -2.89
C THR A 32 -7.71 1.38 -4.07
N ALA A 33 -7.43 1.86 -5.29
CA ALA A 33 -8.18 1.46 -6.48
C ALA A 33 -8.04 -0.04 -6.76
N SER A 34 -6.83 -0.59 -6.66
CA SER A 34 -6.58 -2.02 -6.83
C SER A 34 -7.26 -2.85 -5.74
N ALA A 35 -7.19 -2.45 -4.47
CA ALA A 35 -7.86 -3.17 -3.38
C ALA A 35 -9.38 -3.23 -3.57
N LEU A 36 -10.01 -2.11 -3.95
CA LEU A 36 -11.44 -2.07 -4.28
C LEU A 36 -11.77 -2.92 -5.50
N GLY A 37 -10.94 -2.90 -6.53
CA GLY A 37 -11.12 -3.75 -7.72
C GLY A 37 -10.98 -5.24 -7.41
N VAL A 38 -10.00 -5.63 -6.60
CA VAL A 38 -9.85 -7.01 -6.12
C VAL A 38 -11.07 -7.41 -5.29
N ALA A 39 -11.56 -6.53 -4.40
CA ALA A 39 -12.76 -6.79 -3.60
C ALA A 39 -13.99 -7.03 -4.49
N TYR A 40 -14.16 -6.21 -5.53
CA TYR A 40 -15.24 -6.34 -6.51
C TYR A 40 -15.18 -7.70 -7.22
N TYR A 41 -14.06 -8.04 -7.86
CA TYR A 41 -13.94 -9.30 -8.61
C TYR A 41 -14.03 -10.53 -7.71
N LEU A 42 -13.57 -10.43 -6.47
CA LEU A 42 -13.69 -11.51 -5.50
C LEU A 42 -15.16 -11.75 -5.13
N ARG A 43 -15.93 -10.69 -4.88
CA ARG A 43 -17.37 -10.78 -4.61
C ARG A 43 -18.13 -11.40 -5.78
N GLU A 44 -17.87 -10.94 -7.01
CA GLU A 44 -18.52 -11.47 -8.22
C GLU A 44 -18.16 -12.95 -8.45
N ALA A 45 -16.89 -13.34 -8.21
CA ALA A 45 -16.46 -14.73 -8.31
C ALA A 45 -17.18 -15.65 -7.29
N TYR A 46 -17.40 -15.17 -6.07
CA TYR A 46 -18.09 -15.94 -5.01
C TYR A 46 -19.58 -16.19 -5.32
N GLN A 47 -20.21 -15.30 -6.09
CA GLN A 47 -21.64 -15.39 -6.43
C GLN A 47 -21.89 -16.03 -7.80
N SER A 48 -20.83 -16.34 -8.57
CA SER A 48 -20.93 -16.83 -9.94
C SER A 48 -20.91 -18.36 -10.04
N ALA A 49 -21.65 -18.90 -11.01
CA ALA A 49 -21.53 -20.30 -11.43
C ALA A 49 -20.24 -20.57 -12.25
N THR A 50 -19.57 -19.51 -12.75
CA THR A 50 -18.30 -19.58 -13.48
C THR A 50 -17.21 -18.68 -12.84
N PRO A 51 -16.72 -18.99 -11.63
CA PRO A 51 -15.74 -18.15 -10.93
C PRO A 51 -14.42 -17.93 -11.70
N GLN A 52 -14.05 -18.88 -12.58
CA GLN A 52 -12.83 -18.83 -13.38
C GLN A 52 -12.76 -17.60 -14.31
N ASP A 53 -13.90 -17.06 -14.74
CA ASP A 53 -13.95 -15.92 -15.65
C ASP A 53 -13.42 -14.63 -14.99
N TYR A 54 -13.49 -14.57 -13.66
CA TYR A 54 -13.02 -13.44 -12.86
C TYR A 54 -11.56 -13.55 -12.44
N PHE A 55 -10.92 -14.71 -12.65
CA PHE A 55 -9.56 -14.96 -12.17
C PHE A 55 -8.53 -14.00 -12.79
N VAL A 56 -8.57 -13.79 -14.11
CA VAL A 56 -7.60 -12.95 -14.82
C VAL A 56 -7.64 -11.49 -14.33
N PRO A 57 -8.80 -10.79 -14.33
CA PRO A 57 -8.84 -9.42 -13.84
C PRO A 57 -8.51 -9.31 -12.34
N PHE A 58 -8.96 -10.26 -11.51
CA PHE A 58 -8.56 -10.38 -10.10
C PHE A 58 -7.03 -10.45 -9.97
N PHE A 59 -6.40 -11.37 -10.71
CA PHE A 59 -4.98 -11.62 -10.63
C PHE A 59 -4.15 -10.41 -11.08
N LEU A 60 -4.53 -9.76 -12.18
CA LEU A 60 -3.85 -8.54 -12.65
C LEU A 60 -3.91 -7.41 -11.62
N LEU A 61 -5.07 -7.16 -11.02
CA LEU A 61 -5.19 -6.13 -9.98
C LEU A 61 -4.41 -6.49 -8.72
N PHE A 62 -4.37 -7.78 -8.35
CA PHE A 62 -3.56 -8.25 -7.25
C PHE A 62 -2.06 -8.05 -7.52
N LEU A 63 -1.59 -8.31 -8.75
CA LEU A 63 -0.22 -8.02 -9.15
C LEU A 63 0.10 -6.52 -9.09
N VAL A 64 -0.82 -5.66 -9.55
CA VAL A 64 -0.67 -4.20 -9.44
C VAL A 64 -0.58 -3.77 -7.98
N LEU A 65 -1.46 -4.29 -7.11
CA LEU A 65 -1.43 -4.02 -5.68
C LEU A 65 -0.07 -4.42 -5.07
N PHE A 66 0.43 -5.61 -5.36
CA PHE A 66 1.73 -6.09 -4.87
C PHE A 66 2.90 -5.25 -5.40
N ALA A 67 2.88 -4.87 -6.67
CA ALA A 67 3.90 -4.00 -7.24
C ALA A 67 3.88 -2.62 -6.56
N ALA A 68 2.69 -2.02 -6.43
CA ALA A 68 2.50 -0.72 -5.80
C ALA A 68 2.98 -0.72 -4.34
N THR A 69 2.70 -1.77 -3.55
CA THR A 69 3.23 -1.88 -2.18
C THR A 69 4.77 -1.88 -2.14
N GLY A 70 5.43 -2.49 -3.13
CA GLY A 70 6.89 -2.46 -3.25
C GLY A 70 7.42 -1.05 -3.48
N ILE A 71 6.79 -0.30 -4.39
CA ILE A 71 7.13 1.11 -4.69
C ILE A 71 6.90 1.98 -3.44
N GLY A 72 5.76 1.81 -2.78
CA GLY A 72 5.36 2.59 -1.60
C GLY A 72 6.34 2.46 -0.45
N ASN A 73 6.85 1.24 -0.19
CA ASN A 73 7.90 1.06 0.84
C ASN A 73 9.15 1.90 0.54
N GLY A 74 9.61 1.88 -0.73
CA GLY A 74 10.78 2.65 -1.15
C GLY A 74 10.58 4.16 -1.01
N SER A 75 9.41 4.67 -1.42
CA SER A 75 9.11 6.10 -1.32
C SER A 75 8.95 6.57 0.13
N THR A 76 8.33 5.78 1.00
CA THR A 76 8.21 6.13 2.43
C THR A 76 9.56 6.14 3.14
N PHE A 77 10.44 5.18 2.82
CA PHE A 77 11.80 5.16 3.39
C PHE A 77 12.61 6.36 2.94
N ARG A 78 12.46 6.77 1.67
CA ARG A 78 13.09 7.98 1.14
C ARG A 78 12.61 9.23 1.87
N THR A 79 11.30 9.37 2.09
CA THR A 79 10.72 10.50 2.85
C THR A 79 11.29 10.56 4.27
N ILE A 80 11.37 9.44 4.98
CA ILE A 80 11.98 9.39 6.34
C ILE A 80 13.44 9.86 6.30
N ALA A 81 14.22 9.41 5.31
CA ALA A 81 15.63 9.78 5.19
C ALA A 81 15.87 11.27 4.87
N ILE A 82 14.84 11.98 4.35
CA ILE A 82 14.91 13.42 4.04
C ILE A 82 14.37 14.27 5.18
N VAL A 83 13.30 13.80 5.85
CA VAL A 83 12.64 14.57 6.94
C VAL A 83 13.48 14.59 8.21
N PHE A 84 14.18 13.49 8.52
CA PHE A 84 14.94 13.36 9.76
C PHE A 84 16.44 13.57 9.53
N ASP A 85 17.11 14.17 10.52
CA ASP A 85 18.56 14.28 10.55
C ASP A 85 19.23 12.89 10.55
N LYS A 86 20.46 12.82 10.05
CA LYS A 86 21.19 11.55 9.88
C LYS A 86 21.28 10.70 11.16
N GLU A 87 21.38 11.35 12.32
CA GLU A 87 21.45 10.70 13.63
C GLU A 87 20.11 10.08 14.05
N GLN A 88 18.99 10.64 13.57
CA GLN A 88 17.63 10.21 13.91
C GLN A 88 17.03 9.28 12.86
N ALA A 89 17.43 9.40 11.59
CA ALA A 89 16.85 8.65 10.48
C ALA A 89 16.95 7.13 10.68
N GLY A 90 18.08 6.62 11.15
CA GLY A 90 18.27 5.19 11.44
C GLY A 90 17.33 4.67 12.54
N PRO A 91 17.34 5.28 13.74
CA PRO A 91 16.39 4.94 14.82
C PRO A 91 14.91 5.04 14.40
N VAL A 92 14.51 6.11 13.72
CA VAL A 92 13.12 6.31 13.26
C VAL A 92 12.74 5.23 12.25
N LEU A 93 13.62 4.90 11.31
CA LEU A 93 13.39 3.82 10.35
C LEU A 93 13.23 2.46 11.03
N GLY A 94 14.03 2.18 12.06
CA GLY A 94 13.93 0.95 12.86
C GLY A 94 12.59 0.83 13.58
N TRP A 95 12.17 1.88 14.29
CA TRP A 95 10.89 1.92 14.99
C TRP A 95 9.69 1.83 14.06
N THR A 96 9.69 2.61 12.97
CA THR A 96 8.61 2.55 11.97
C THR A 96 8.53 1.18 11.29
N SER A 97 9.67 0.53 11.01
CA SER A 97 9.71 -0.82 10.46
C SER A 97 9.19 -1.87 11.45
N ALA A 98 9.48 -1.74 12.75
CA ALA A 98 8.93 -2.61 13.78
C ALA A 98 7.40 -2.52 13.86
N VAL A 99 6.84 -1.30 13.77
CA VAL A 99 5.39 -1.09 13.69
C VAL A 99 4.81 -1.67 12.40
N ALA A 100 5.48 -1.46 11.26
CA ALA A 100 5.04 -2.00 9.97
C ALA A 100 5.02 -3.54 9.94
N ALA A 101 5.91 -4.20 10.68
CA ALA A 101 5.98 -5.65 10.75
C ALA A 101 4.69 -6.30 11.30
N TYR A 102 3.93 -5.61 12.17
CA TYR A 102 2.63 -6.09 12.65
C TYR A 102 1.63 -6.31 11.50
N GLY A 103 1.77 -5.60 10.37
CA GLY A 103 0.95 -5.81 9.19
C GLY A 103 1.05 -7.23 8.64
N ALA A 104 2.20 -7.90 8.78
CA ALA A 104 2.38 -9.29 8.35
C ALA A 104 1.58 -10.30 9.19
N PHE A 105 1.15 -9.90 10.39
CA PHE A 105 0.28 -10.70 11.25
C PHE A 105 -1.20 -10.35 11.07
N VAL A 106 -1.51 -9.05 11.05
CA VAL A 106 -2.89 -8.54 10.94
C VAL A 106 -3.53 -8.93 9.59
N VAL A 107 -2.81 -8.76 8.47
CA VAL A 107 -3.38 -9.00 7.14
C VAL A 107 -3.81 -10.47 6.94
N PRO A 108 -2.97 -11.49 7.20
CA PRO A 108 -3.40 -12.88 7.08
C PRO A 108 -4.51 -13.27 8.07
N GLN A 109 -4.50 -12.71 9.28
CA GLN A 109 -5.54 -12.96 10.28
C GLN A 109 -6.90 -12.43 9.81
N GLU A 110 -6.96 -11.19 9.34
CA GLU A 110 -8.19 -10.57 8.83
C GLU A 110 -8.72 -11.31 7.60
N PHE A 111 -7.85 -11.63 6.63
CA PHE A 111 -8.24 -12.45 5.48
C PHE A 111 -8.76 -13.82 5.93
N GLY A 112 -8.08 -14.50 6.86
CA GLY A 112 -8.50 -15.80 7.37
C GLY A 112 -9.86 -15.76 8.08
N ALA A 113 -10.14 -14.68 8.82
CA ALA A 113 -11.44 -14.47 9.45
C ALA A 113 -12.55 -14.24 8.41
N GLN A 114 -12.30 -13.37 7.42
CA GLN A 114 -13.29 -13.00 6.41
C GLN A 114 -13.56 -14.12 5.40
N ILE A 115 -12.58 -14.97 5.11
CA ILE A 115 -12.79 -16.18 4.31
C ILE A 115 -13.72 -17.16 5.04
N LYS A 116 -13.54 -17.32 6.37
CA LYS A 116 -14.42 -18.18 7.19
C LYS A 116 -15.86 -17.65 7.29
N SER A 117 -16.04 -16.33 7.29
CA SER A 117 -17.37 -15.72 7.25
C SER A 117 -18.00 -15.67 5.86
N GLY A 118 -17.27 -16.08 4.81
CA GLY A 118 -17.75 -16.05 3.43
C GLY A 118 -17.79 -14.65 2.80
N THR A 119 -17.12 -13.67 3.40
CA THR A 119 -17.11 -12.26 2.97
C THR A 119 -15.69 -11.70 2.79
N PRO A 120 -14.80 -12.38 2.03
CA PRO A 120 -13.40 -11.98 1.91
C PRO A 120 -13.19 -10.60 1.26
N GLU A 121 -14.17 -10.07 0.54
CA GLU A 121 -14.19 -8.71 0.00
C GLU A 121 -14.13 -7.64 1.10
N VAL A 122 -14.67 -7.93 2.29
CA VAL A 122 -14.69 -7.00 3.42
C VAL A 122 -13.28 -6.71 3.94
N ALA A 123 -12.39 -7.72 3.94
CA ALA A 123 -10.98 -7.51 4.30
C ALA A 123 -10.30 -6.49 3.38
N LEU A 124 -10.53 -6.62 2.07
CA LEU A 124 -9.97 -5.73 1.06
C LEU A 124 -10.56 -4.31 1.15
N MET A 125 -11.85 -4.18 1.48
CA MET A 125 -12.46 -2.88 1.76
C MET A 125 -11.86 -2.21 2.99
N ALA A 126 -11.56 -2.97 4.05
CA ALA A 126 -10.88 -2.44 5.24
C ALA A 126 -9.47 -1.94 4.90
N PHE A 127 -8.71 -2.67 4.08
CA PHE A 127 -7.40 -2.19 3.60
C PHE A 127 -7.51 -0.95 2.72
N ALA A 128 -8.51 -0.89 1.83
CA ALA A 128 -8.76 0.30 1.02
C ALA A 128 -9.08 1.53 1.90
N ALA A 129 -9.89 1.37 2.94
CA ALA A 129 -10.17 2.44 3.90
C ALA A 129 -8.90 2.90 4.63
N PHE A 130 -8.06 1.97 5.07
CA PHE A 130 -6.75 2.29 5.64
C PHE A 130 -5.87 3.09 4.67
N TYR A 131 -5.80 2.70 3.40
CA TYR A 131 -5.05 3.44 2.38
C TYR A 131 -5.60 4.84 2.14
N VAL A 132 -6.93 5.04 2.19
CA VAL A 132 -7.55 6.38 2.11
C VAL A 132 -7.13 7.26 3.29
N VAL A 133 -7.04 6.69 4.49
CA VAL A 133 -6.50 7.43 5.65
C VAL A 133 -5.03 7.81 5.41
N CYS A 134 -4.21 6.89 4.88
CA CYS A 134 -2.82 7.19 4.52
C CYS A 134 -2.70 8.30 3.47
N ILE A 135 -3.57 8.31 2.46
CA ILE A 135 -3.67 9.38 1.44
C ILE A 135 -3.93 10.73 2.11
N GLY A 136 -4.87 10.77 3.06
CA GLY A 136 -5.20 11.99 3.80
C GLY A 136 -4.03 12.50 4.64
N ILE A 137 -3.38 11.60 5.38
CA ILE A 137 -2.23 11.93 6.23
C ILE A 137 -1.04 12.42 5.38
N ASN A 138 -0.66 11.67 4.33
CA ASN A 138 0.47 12.04 3.47
C ASN A 138 0.22 13.37 2.76
N TRP A 139 -1.02 13.61 2.29
CA TRP A 139 -1.39 14.89 1.72
C TRP A 139 -1.26 16.02 2.76
N TRP A 140 -1.82 15.84 3.96
CA TRP A 140 -1.83 16.87 5.00
C TRP A 140 -0.43 17.33 5.40
N PHE A 141 0.50 16.38 5.61
CA PHE A 141 1.84 16.70 6.09
C PHE A 141 2.83 17.10 4.99
N TYR A 142 2.66 16.60 3.76
CA TYR A 142 3.73 16.73 2.75
C TYR A 142 3.36 17.40 1.43
N LEU A 143 2.08 17.40 1.03
CA LEU A 143 1.64 17.90 -0.28
C LEU A 143 0.60 19.02 -0.21
N GLY A 144 -0.06 19.18 0.92
CA GLY A 144 -1.07 20.20 1.15
C GLY A 144 -0.49 21.62 1.25
N PRO A 145 -1.34 22.65 1.21
CA PRO A 145 -0.91 24.05 1.28
C PRO A 145 -0.23 24.41 2.60
N LYS A 146 -0.41 23.59 3.65
CA LYS A 146 0.19 23.75 4.98
C LYS A 146 1.28 22.71 5.28
N ALA A 147 1.84 22.08 4.24
CA ALA A 147 2.87 21.06 4.41
C ALA A 147 4.11 21.62 5.12
N GLU A 148 4.52 20.96 6.20
CA GLU A 148 5.70 21.30 6.99
C GLU A 148 6.98 20.94 6.21
N PHE A 149 6.97 19.77 5.56
CA PHE A 149 8.04 19.31 4.67
C PHE A 149 7.47 19.17 3.26
N LYS A 150 7.85 20.08 2.35
CA LYS A 150 7.28 20.11 1.00
C LYS A 150 7.90 19.04 0.10
N ASN A 151 7.17 17.95 -0.10
CA ASN A 151 7.53 16.82 -0.97
C ASN A 151 8.95 16.24 -0.74
N PRO A 152 9.26 15.77 0.49
CA PRO A 152 10.49 15.05 0.80
C PRO A 152 10.55 13.70 0.09
#